data_AF-A0A7X7G8G8-F1
#
_entry.id   AF-A0A7X7G8G8-F1
#
_cell.length_a   1.000
_cell.length_b   1.000
_cell.length_c   1.000
_cell.angle_alpha   90.00
_cell.angle_beta   90.00
_cell.angle_gamma   90.00
#
_symmetry.space_group_name_H-M   'P 1'
#
loop_
_entity.id
_entity.type
_entity.pdbx_description
1 polymer ?
#
loop_
_entity_poly.entity_id
_entity_poly.type
_entity_poly.pdbx_seq_one_letter_code
_entity_poly.pdbx_strand_id
1 'polypeptide(L)'
;GALVAAAAGALAWRAAPVRGLAAVLAAGLAVHGVVSAVAAVRGSRPDRAVGVMGGLAALAAAVLAVAWPRLSVFVLALVVGGWLVATGLATVAAALRRRVTPRVPRGVRRAVRALATAGALVVALLAVAGTAWVYRGDARVAPDGFYDPPAGVPAEPGRLLRSEPLERGVPEGLRAWRILYTTTDGEGRAQVASGVVLAPPTQATGGRTGDGSPVIAVGHGTTGVVPRCAPSLAAEPFADGASAALERLVRDGWVGVMSDYVGLGTAGPHAYLVGPDAAHHVLDAVRAARELDGTALADDVVVWGHSQGGHAALWTGLLAPTYAPDVALRGVAAFAPATDLTSLAVDLAPTAIGKLVGAYLVASWDEVYPELGLRAQVPRGYAGVVDRIADHCFLGRDVLAAFAAATQLTSEVLPRSALEGGLGELLAAETPSGEIDVPVLLAQGDADLLVLPGQQRRFVADWCAGGQAVDYREYPGLDHLSLVAADSPLTEELVAWTRDRVAGVPATSLPASCQS
;
A
#
# COMPACT_ATOMS: atom_id res chain seq x y z
N GLY A 1 42.87 4.76 13.14
CA GLY A 1 42.83 5.80 12.11
C GLY A 1 41.40 6.11 11.70
N ALA A 2 40.92 5.51 10.61
CA ALA A 2 39.62 5.83 10.00
C ALA A 2 38.39 5.69 10.93
N LEU A 3 38.26 4.58 11.68
CA LEU A 3 37.14 4.40 12.62
C LEU A 3 37.15 5.41 13.77
N VAL A 4 38.34 5.88 14.18
CA VAL A 4 38.50 6.91 15.22
C VAL A 4 38.12 8.28 14.66
N ALA A 5 38.48 8.58 13.41
CA ALA A 5 38.07 9.81 12.72
C ALA A 5 36.55 9.84 12.46
N ALA A 6 35.95 8.73 12.05
CA ALA A 6 34.50 8.59 11.91
C ALA A 6 33.78 8.76 13.26
N ALA A 7 34.29 8.14 14.33
CA ALA A 7 33.74 8.30 15.68
C ALA A 7 33.89 9.75 16.20
N ALA A 8 35.03 10.40 15.96
CA ALA A 8 35.24 11.80 16.32
C ALA A 8 34.32 12.75 15.53
N GLY A 9 34.11 12.50 14.24
CA GLY A 9 33.14 13.24 13.42
C GLY A 9 31.69 13.06 13.89
N ALA A 10 31.29 11.82 14.23
CA ALA A 10 29.97 11.54 14.79
C ALA A 10 29.75 12.20 16.17
N LEU A 11 30.77 12.20 17.04
CA LEU A 11 30.73 12.86 18.36
C LEU A 11 30.71 14.39 18.26
N ALA A 12 31.37 14.97 17.26
CA ALA A 12 31.33 16.40 16.99
C ALA A 12 29.97 16.83 16.42
N TRP A 13 29.28 15.93 15.71
CA TRP A 13 27.97 16.18 15.10
C TRP A 13 26.82 15.71 16.01
N ARG A 14 26.72 16.29 17.21
CA ARG A 14 25.72 15.91 18.24
C ARG A 14 24.26 15.99 17.80
N ALA A 15 23.95 16.76 16.75
CA ALA A 15 22.62 16.90 16.15
C ALA A 15 22.47 16.20 14.79
N ALA A 16 23.38 15.28 14.44
CA ALA A 16 23.31 14.57 13.17
C ALA A 16 22.01 13.75 13.07
N PRO A 17 21.25 13.86 11.96
CA PRO A 17 20.16 12.93 11.72
C PRO A 17 20.71 11.51 11.61
N VAL A 18 19.91 10.50 11.97
CA VAL A 18 20.29 9.07 11.95
C VAL A 18 20.93 8.65 10.62
N ARG A 19 20.45 9.21 9.51
CA ARG A 19 21.04 9.00 8.17
C ARG A 19 22.46 9.52 8.03
N GLY A 20 22.77 10.67 8.62
CA GLY A 20 24.13 11.22 8.66
C GLY A 20 25.08 10.32 9.43
N LEU A 21 24.63 9.81 10.60
CA LEU A 21 25.40 8.84 11.39
C LEU A 21 25.61 7.53 10.63
N ALA A 22 24.58 7.01 9.96
CA ALA A 22 24.67 5.83 9.13
C ALA A 22 25.61 6.01 7.93
N ALA A 23 25.63 7.18 7.29
CA ALA A 23 26.55 7.50 6.20
C ALA A 23 28.00 7.54 6.67
N VAL A 24 28.28 8.14 7.83
CA VAL A 24 29.61 8.15 8.45
C VAL A 24 30.05 6.72 8.81
N LEU A 25 29.14 5.91 9.37
CA LEU A 25 29.37 4.51 9.65
C LEU A 25 29.71 3.73 8.37
N ALA A 26 28.90 3.88 7.33
CA ALA A 26 29.09 3.22 6.05
C ALA A 26 30.45 3.58 5.42
N ALA A 27 30.81 4.87 5.41
CA ALA A 27 32.10 5.34 4.91
C ALA A 27 33.27 4.76 5.72
N GLY A 28 33.15 4.74 7.05
CA GLY A 28 34.15 4.15 7.95
C GLY A 28 34.33 2.65 7.70
N LEU A 29 33.24 1.90 7.55
CA LEU A 29 33.23 0.47 7.24
C LEU A 29 33.80 0.19 5.86
N ALA A 30 33.47 1.00 4.85
CA ALA A 30 33.99 0.85 3.50
C ALA A 30 35.52 1.06 3.45
N VAL A 31 36.00 2.15 4.04
CA VAL A 31 37.45 2.43 4.14
C VAL A 31 38.16 1.32 4.92
N HIS A 32 37.59 0.88 6.05
CA HIS A 32 38.15 -0.22 6.82
C HIS A 32 38.21 -1.52 6.00
N GLY A 33 37.16 -1.82 5.25
CA GLY A 33 37.07 -3.01 4.40
C GLY A 33 38.14 -3.04 3.31
N VAL A 34 38.28 -1.93 2.57
CA VAL A 34 39.31 -1.78 1.53
C VAL A 34 40.71 -1.90 2.11
N VAL A 35 41.02 -1.14 3.17
CA VAL A 35 42.36 -1.16 3.79
C VAL A 35 42.70 -2.55 4.32
N SER A 36 41.75 -3.24 4.96
CA SER A 36 41.96 -4.58 5.51
C SER A 36 42.18 -5.61 4.41
N ALA A 37 41.42 -5.55 3.31
CA ALA A 37 41.61 -6.43 2.17
C ALA A 37 43.00 -6.22 1.52
N VAL A 38 43.40 -4.97 1.29
CA VAL A 38 44.72 -4.64 0.71
C VAL A 38 45.86 -5.08 1.63
N ALA A 39 45.75 -4.85 2.93
CA ALA A 39 46.75 -5.28 3.91
C ALA A 39 46.86 -6.82 3.99
N ALA A 40 45.73 -7.53 3.90
CA ALA A 40 45.67 -8.98 3.94
C ALA A 40 46.40 -9.62 2.75
N VAL A 41 46.28 -9.04 1.55
CA VAL A 41 46.97 -9.51 0.34
C VAL A 41 48.50 -9.52 0.52
N ARG A 42 49.05 -8.59 1.32
CA ARG A 42 50.48 -8.50 1.62
C ARG A 42 50.94 -9.43 2.76
N GLY A 43 50.02 -10.12 3.44
CA GLY A 43 50.29 -11.00 4.57
C GLY A 43 50.55 -12.48 4.21
N SER A 44 50.80 -13.28 5.26
CA SER A 44 50.98 -14.74 5.18
C SER A 44 49.70 -15.44 4.68
N ARG A 45 49.80 -16.59 3.98
CA ARG A 45 48.64 -17.30 3.38
C ARG A 45 47.43 -17.49 4.33
N PRO A 46 47.58 -17.99 5.58
CA PRO A 46 46.43 -18.17 6.47
C PRO A 46 45.86 -16.85 7.02
N ASP A 47 46.69 -15.83 7.24
CA ASP A 47 46.23 -14.51 7.68
C ASP A 47 45.59 -13.71 6.54
N ARG A 48 45.98 -13.99 5.29
CA ARG A 48 45.42 -13.40 4.07
C ARG A 48 43.95 -13.74 3.89
N ALA A 49 43.58 -15.01 4.04
CA ALA A 49 42.18 -15.42 3.88
C ALA A 49 41.27 -14.75 4.92
N VAL A 50 41.67 -14.77 6.19
CA VAL A 50 40.92 -14.14 7.30
C VAL A 50 40.80 -12.64 7.11
N GLY A 51 41.86 -11.96 6.66
CA GLY A 51 41.84 -10.52 6.42
C GLY A 51 41.00 -10.11 5.21
N VAL A 52 41.04 -10.88 4.11
CA VAL A 52 40.16 -10.64 2.94
C VAL A 52 38.70 -10.85 3.30
N MET A 53 38.36 -11.93 4.01
CA MET A 53 36.98 -12.19 4.45
C MET A 53 36.45 -11.08 5.37
N GLY A 54 37.27 -10.64 6.33
CA GLY A 54 36.92 -9.51 7.20
C GLY A 54 36.73 -8.21 6.43
N GLY A 55 37.57 -7.95 5.41
CA GLY A 55 37.44 -6.79 4.54
C GLY A 55 36.14 -6.78 3.73
N LEU A 56 35.79 -7.92 3.14
CA LEU A 56 34.53 -8.11 2.40
C LEU A 56 33.31 -8.00 3.32
N ALA A 57 33.38 -8.55 4.53
CA ALA A 57 32.29 -8.44 5.51
C ALA A 57 32.06 -6.98 5.92
N ALA A 58 33.13 -6.18 6.07
CA ALA A 58 33.01 -4.75 6.35
C ALA A 58 32.41 -3.97 5.17
N LEU A 59 32.74 -4.32 3.93
CA LEU A 59 32.10 -3.73 2.74
C LEU A 59 30.61 -4.08 2.65
N ALA A 60 30.25 -5.33 2.90
CA ALA A 60 28.86 -5.76 2.96
C ALA A 60 28.09 -5.01 4.06
N ALA A 61 28.69 -4.85 5.25
CA ALA A 61 28.12 -4.05 6.33
C ALA A 61 27.97 -2.56 5.96
N ALA A 62 28.88 -2.00 5.16
CA ALA A 62 28.73 -0.63 4.65
C ALA A 62 27.51 -0.48 3.73
N VAL A 63 27.26 -1.46 2.85
CA VAL A 63 26.06 -1.49 2.00
C VAL A 63 24.79 -1.55 2.85
N LEU A 64 24.77 -2.41 3.87
CA LEU A 64 23.64 -2.52 4.81
C LEU A 64 23.41 -1.23 5.60
N ALA A 65 24.49 -0.54 6.00
CA ALA A 65 24.40 0.76 6.68
C ALA A 65 23.75 1.85 5.83
N VAL A 66 23.93 1.82 4.51
CA VAL A 66 23.26 2.75 3.58
C VAL A 66 21.80 2.34 3.35
N ALA A 67 21.54 1.04 3.13
CA ALA A 67 20.19 0.54 2.84
C ALA A 67 19.24 0.58 4.04
N TRP A 68 19.78 0.41 5.25
CA TRP A 68 19.03 0.34 6.50
C TRP A 68 19.63 1.28 7.55
N PRO A 69 19.58 2.61 7.35
CA PRO A 69 20.32 3.56 8.19
C PRO A 69 19.91 3.51 9.66
N ARG A 70 18.60 3.40 9.94
CA ARG A 70 18.09 3.36 11.31
C ARG A 70 18.41 2.03 11.99
N LEU A 71 18.13 0.93 11.31
CA LEU A 71 18.43 -0.41 11.84
C LEU A 71 19.94 -0.61 12.04
N SER A 72 20.78 -0.12 11.14
CA SER A 72 22.23 -0.29 11.22
C SER A 72 22.84 0.49 12.38
N VAL A 73 22.38 1.72 12.64
CA VAL A 73 22.78 2.47 13.83
C VAL A 73 22.31 1.77 15.10
N PHE A 74 21.10 1.22 15.12
CA PHE A 74 20.57 0.45 16.26
C PHE A 74 21.37 -0.83 16.51
N VAL A 75 21.62 -1.63 15.48
CA VAL A 75 22.44 -2.87 15.56
C VAL A 75 23.86 -2.53 16.02
N LEU A 76 24.46 -1.46 15.50
CA LEU A 76 25.77 -0.99 15.96
C LEU A 76 25.76 -0.67 17.46
N ALA A 77 24.73 0.04 17.93
CA ALA A 77 24.59 0.37 19.35
C ALA A 77 24.48 -0.89 20.23
N LEU A 78 23.72 -1.89 19.79
CA LEU A 78 23.61 -3.18 20.50
C LEU A 78 24.93 -3.95 20.52
N VAL A 79 25.63 -4.03 19.39
CA VAL A 79 26.91 -4.74 19.28
C VAL A 79 27.98 -4.07 20.15
N VAL A 80 28.10 -2.74 20.08
CA VAL A 80 29.06 -1.98 20.88
C VAL A 80 28.69 -2.04 22.36
N GLY A 81 27.42 -1.87 22.71
CA GLY A 81 26.93 -1.96 24.09
C GLY A 81 27.18 -3.33 24.71
N GLY A 82 26.84 -4.41 23.99
CA GLY A 82 27.10 -5.78 24.42
C GLY A 82 28.60 -6.07 24.58
N TRP A 83 29.42 -5.59 23.65
CA TRP A 83 30.88 -5.70 23.75
C TRP A 83 31.43 -4.98 24.98
N LEU A 84 30.95 -3.77 25.29
CA LEU A 84 31.35 -3.02 26.48
C LEU A 84 30.95 -3.75 27.77
N VAL A 85 29.73 -4.29 27.85
CA VAL A 85 29.26 -5.08 29.00
C VAL A 85 30.12 -6.33 29.19
N ALA A 86 30.34 -7.10 28.13
CA ALA A 86 31.15 -8.31 28.19
C ALA A 86 32.60 -8.00 28.63
N THR A 87 33.19 -6.94 28.09
CA THR A 87 34.54 -6.50 28.46
C THR A 87 34.59 -6.02 29.91
N GLY A 88 33.60 -5.24 30.35
CA GLY A 88 33.46 -4.79 31.73
C GLY A 88 33.35 -5.97 32.71
N LEU A 89 32.44 -6.91 32.47
CA LEU A 89 32.29 -8.13 33.27
C LEU A 89 33.58 -8.96 33.30
N ALA A 90 34.26 -9.10 32.16
CA ALA A 90 35.54 -9.80 32.09
C ALA A 90 36.62 -9.10 32.92
N THR A 91 36.69 -7.76 32.89
CA THR A 91 37.64 -6.99 33.72
C THR A 91 37.34 -7.13 35.21
N VAL A 92 36.07 -7.07 35.61
CA VAL A 92 35.64 -7.28 37.00
C VAL A 92 35.94 -8.72 37.46
N ALA A 93 35.60 -9.73 36.64
CA ALA A 93 35.92 -11.13 36.94
C ALA A 93 37.42 -11.39 37.02
N ALA A 94 38.22 -10.75 36.17
CA ALA A 94 39.68 -10.82 36.22
C ALA A 94 40.26 -10.14 37.47
N ALA A 95 39.65 -9.04 37.93
CA ALA A 95 40.02 -8.39 39.19
C ALA A 95 39.65 -9.24 40.42
N LEU A 96 38.55 -10.01 40.35
CA LEU A 96 38.08 -10.87 41.44
C LEU A 96 38.76 -12.26 41.51
N ARG A 97 39.30 -12.76 40.39
CA ARG A 97 39.99 -14.08 40.36
C ARG A 97 41.47 -13.96 40.74
N ARG A 98 41.91 -14.72 41.76
CA ARG A 98 43.34 -15.02 41.96
C ARG A 98 43.80 -16.01 40.88
N ARG A 99 44.73 -15.54 40.04
CA ARG A 99 45.20 -16.10 38.77
C ARG A 99 45.33 -17.63 38.70
N VAL A 100 44.53 -18.27 37.85
CA VAL A 100 44.95 -19.32 36.90
C VAL A 100 44.07 -19.20 35.65
N THR A 101 44.61 -18.76 34.52
CA THR A 101 43.92 -18.84 33.22
C THR A 101 44.60 -19.91 32.35
N PRO A 102 43.87 -20.95 31.89
CA PRO A 102 44.45 -21.94 30.99
C PRO A 102 44.82 -21.30 29.65
N ARG A 103 46.04 -21.59 29.15
CA ARG A 103 46.50 -21.11 27.83
C ARG A 103 45.84 -21.93 26.73
N VAL A 104 44.86 -21.34 26.03
CA VAL A 104 44.30 -21.94 24.81
C VAL A 104 45.40 -22.05 23.73
N PRO A 105 45.58 -23.20 23.06
CA PRO A 105 46.56 -23.35 21.98
C PRO A 105 46.38 -22.30 20.87
N ARG A 106 47.50 -21.83 20.29
CA ARG A 106 47.47 -20.81 19.22
C ARG A 106 46.72 -21.28 17.97
N GLY A 107 46.76 -22.58 17.65
CA GLY A 107 46.03 -23.18 16.54
C GLY A 107 44.51 -23.11 16.70
N VAL A 108 44.01 -23.46 17.89
CA VAL A 108 42.56 -23.39 18.22
C VAL A 108 42.05 -21.95 18.12
N ARG A 109 42.80 -20.97 18.66
CA ARG A 109 42.43 -19.54 18.53
C ARG A 109 42.38 -19.05 17.09
N ARG A 110 43.29 -19.53 16.22
CA ARG A 110 43.29 -19.20 14.79
C ARG A 110 42.11 -19.82 14.05
N ALA A 111 41.81 -21.09 14.31
CA ALA A 111 40.67 -21.79 13.72
C ALA A 111 39.33 -21.14 14.12
N VAL A 112 39.15 -20.83 15.41
CA VAL A 112 37.95 -20.14 15.90
C VAL A 112 37.79 -18.77 15.24
N ARG A 113 38.88 -18.00 15.10
CA ARG A 113 38.84 -16.68 14.42
C ARG A 113 38.50 -16.80 12.93
N ALA A 114 39.07 -17.79 12.24
CA ALA A 114 38.78 -18.03 10.82
C ALA A 114 37.31 -18.45 10.61
N LEU A 115 36.79 -19.35 11.45
CA LEU A 115 35.38 -19.77 11.40
C LEU A 115 34.44 -18.61 11.73
N ALA A 116 34.75 -17.80 12.75
CA ALA A 116 33.93 -16.64 13.10
C ALA A 116 33.91 -15.57 12.00
N THR A 117 35.05 -15.30 11.34
CA THR A 117 35.11 -14.33 10.23
C THR A 117 34.44 -14.84 8.97
N ALA A 118 34.59 -16.13 8.65
CA ALA A 118 33.84 -16.77 7.57
C ALA A 118 32.33 -16.73 7.84
N GLY A 119 31.90 -17.07 9.05
CA GLY A 119 30.50 -16.98 9.46
C GLY A 119 29.95 -15.56 9.36
N ALA A 120 30.69 -14.56 9.84
CA ALA A 120 30.30 -13.15 9.73
C ALA A 120 30.17 -12.69 8.27
N LEU A 121 31.08 -13.10 7.38
CA LEU A 121 30.98 -12.82 5.95
C LEU A 121 29.73 -13.45 5.34
N VAL A 122 29.46 -14.73 5.62
CA VAL A 122 28.27 -15.42 5.11
C VAL A 122 26.99 -14.72 5.56
N VAL A 123 26.87 -14.39 6.85
CA VAL A 123 25.71 -13.64 7.37
C VAL A 123 25.57 -12.28 6.69
N ALA A 124 26.67 -11.53 6.52
CA ALA A 124 26.62 -10.22 5.87
C ALA A 124 26.22 -10.32 4.39
N LEU A 125 26.72 -11.31 3.66
CA LEU A 125 26.34 -11.54 2.26
C LEU A 125 24.88 -11.97 2.12
N LEU A 126 24.38 -12.84 3.00
CA LEU A 126 22.97 -13.23 3.03
C LEU A 126 22.07 -12.03 3.35
N ALA A 127 22.47 -11.17 4.29
CA ALA A 127 21.75 -9.94 4.61
C ALA A 127 21.74 -8.95 3.44
N VAL A 128 22.85 -8.80 2.70
CA VAL A 128 22.90 -7.97 1.48
C VAL A 128 22.00 -8.57 0.39
N ALA A 129 22.04 -9.88 0.17
CA ALA A 129 21.19 -10.55 -0.80
C ALA A 129 19.70 -10.40 -0.45
N GLY A 130 19.33 -10.60 0.82
CA GLY A 130 17.97 -10.39 1.32
C GLY A 130 17.53 -8.94 1.19
N THR A 131 18.40 -7.98 1.52
CA THR A 131 18.15 -6.54 1.32
C THR A 131 17.88 -6.21 -0.15
N ALA A 132 18.72 -6.73 -1.05
CA ALA A 132 18.54 -6.53 -2.49
C ALA A 132 17.26 -7.19 -3.00
N TRP A 133 16.87 -8.35 -2.45
CA TRP A 133 15.62 -9.02 -2.79
C TRP A 133 14.40 -8.22 -2.32
N VAL A 134 14.41 -7.65 -1.11
CA VAL A 134 13.34 -6.77 -0.60
C VAL A 134 13.24 -5.50 -1.46
N TYR A 135 14.30 -4.71 -1.55
CA TYR A 135 14.26 -3.40 -2.23
C TYR A 135 14.15 -3.47 -3.76
N ARG A 136 14.42 -4.63 -4.38
CA ARG A 136 14.18 -4.80 -5.82
C ARG A 136 12.67 -4.74 -6.14
N GLY A 137 11.80 -5.08 -5.19
CA GLY A 137 10.36 -5.10 -5.42
C GLY A 137 9.97 -6.07 -6.54
N ASP A 138 8.79 -5.85 -7.10
CA ASP A 138 8.31 -6.60 -8.25
C ASP A 138 8.88 -6.06 -9.57
N ALA A 139 8.70 -6.84 -10.64
CA ALA A 139 9.12 -6.39 -11.96
C ALA A 139 8.29 -5.15 -12.35
N ARG A 140 8.97 -4.09 -12.81
CA ARG A 140 8.31 -2.87 -13.29
C ARG A 140 7.66 -3.13 -14.64
N VAL A 141 6.36 -3.45 -14.63
CA VAL A 141 5.54 -3.53 -15.84
C VAL A 141 5.17 -2.11 -16.25
N ALA A 142 5.51 -1.70 -17.47
CA ALA A 142 5.08 -0.40 -17.99
C ALA A 142 3.72 -0.56 -18.70
N PRO A 143 2.83 0.44 -18.61
CA PRO A 143 1.67 0.51 -19.49
C PRO A 143 2.11 0.42 -20.96
N ASP A 144 1.45 -0.43 -21.73
CA ASP A 144 1.64 -0.54 -23.18
C ASP A 144 0.76 0.47 -23.93
N GLY A 145 0.80 0.46 -25.26
CA GLY A 145 0.02 1.39 -26.08
C GLY A 145 -1.50 1.28 -25.91
N PHE A 146 -2.01 0.25 -25.20
CA PHE A 146 -3.42 0.14 -24.84
C PHE A 146 -3.87 1.32 -23.97
N TYR A 147 -3.00 1.84 -23.10
CA TYR A 147 -3.32 2.87 -22.12
C TYR A 147 -3.17 4.30 -22.66
N ASP A 148 -2.60 4.44 -23.86
CA ASP A 148 -2.46 5.74 -24.50
C ASP A 148 -3.82 6.26 -24.97
N PRO A 149 -4.22 7.49 -24.59
CA PRO A 149 -5.46 8.08 -25.06
C PRO A 149 -5.40 8.31 -26.59
N PRO A 150 -6.54 8.14 -27.30
CA PRO A 150 -6.61 8.49 -28.71
C PRO A 150 -6.40 9.99 -28.92
N ALA A 151 -6.00 10.39 -30.14
CA ALA A 151 -5.76 11.81 -30.48
C ALA A 151 -7.00 12.72 -30.30
N GLY A 152 -8.20 12.15 -30.35
CA GLY A 152 -9.45 12.82 -30.01
C GLY A 152 -10.18 12.05 -28.93
N VAL A 153 -10.13 12.55 -27.70
CA VAL A 153 -10.88 12.00 -26.56
C VAL A 153 -12.26 12.68 -26.53
N PRO A 154 -13.37 11.92 -26.58
CA PRO A 154 -14.71 12.46 -26.38
C PRO A 154 -14.81 13.19 -25.03
N ALA A 155 -15.50 14.33 -25.02
CA ALA A 155 -15.77 15.07 -23.78
C ALA A 155 -16.88 14.43 -22.93
N GLU A 156 -17.68 13.55 -23.53
CA GLU A 156 -18.74 12.81 -22.83
C GLU A 156 -18.09 11.77 -21.89
N PRO A 157 -18.41 11.76 -20.60
CA PRO A 157 -17.93 10.75 -19.67
C PRO A 157 -18.58 9.39 -19.92
N GLY A 158 -17.88 8.30 -19.58
CA GLY A 158 -18.39 6.94 -19.67
C GLY A 158 -18.40 6.31 -21.06
N ARG A 159 -17.61 6.83 -22.02
CA ARG A 159 -17.49 6.27 -23.36
C ARG A 159 -16.38 5.24 -23.45
N LEU A 160 -16.66 4.08 -24.03
CA LEU A 160 -15.67 3.06 -24.29
C LEU A 160 -14.78 3.46 -25.47
N LEU A 161 -13.49 3.66 -25.20
CA LEU A 161 -12.50 4.03 -26.21
C LEU A 161 -11.84 2.80 -26.82
N ARG A 162 -11.60 1.78 -25.99
CA ARG A 162 -10.92 0.55 -26.37
C ARG A 162 -11.27 -0.57 -25.41
N SER A 163 -11.32 -1.79 -25.94
CA SER A 163 -11.38 -3.01 -25.14
C SER A 163 -10.50 -4.08 -25.75
N GLU A 164 -9.87 -4.89 -24.88
CA GLU A 164 -9.10 -6.07 -25.30
C GLU A 164 -9.37 -7.22 -24.32
N PRO A 165 -9.49 -8.47 -24.81
CA PRO A 165 -9.56 -9.63 -23.93
C PRO A 165 -8.36 -9.68 -22.98
N LEU A 166 -8.64 -9.99 -21.72
CA LEU A 166 -7.64 -10.19 -20.68
C LEU A 166 -7.62 -11.69 -20.35
N GLU A 167 -6.46 -12.32 -20.42
CA GLU A 167 -6.29 -13.76 -20.08
C GLU A 167 -5.57 -13.96 -18.74
N ARG A 168 -4.79 -12.97 -18.31
CA ARG A 168 -3.92 -13.05 -17.13
C ARG A 168 -4.73 -12.90 -15.84
N GLY A 169 -4.54 -13.81 -14.89
CA GLY A 169 -5.19 -13.74 -13.58
C GLY A 169 -6.71 -13.86 -13.63
N VAL A 170 -7.27 -14.36 -14.74
CA VAL A 170 -8.71 -14.59 -14.88
C VAL A 170 -9.06 -15.93 -14.25
N PRO A 171 -10.06 -16.00 -13.35
CA PRO A 171 -10.50 -17.27 -12.78
C PRO A 171 -10.96 -18.26 -13.85
N GLU A 172 -10.70 -19.55 -13.62
CA GLU A 172 -10.98 -20.61 -14.61
C GLU A 172 -12.45 -20.62 -15.03
N GLY A 173 -12.67 -20.59 -16.34
CA GLY A 173 -14.00 -20.59 -16.95
C GLY A 173 -14.70 -19.23 -16.98
N LEU A 174 -14.08 -18.14 -16.52
CA LEU A 174 -14.61 -16.79 -16.68
C LEU A 174 -13.98 -16.09 -17.89
N ARG A 175 -14.57 -14.98 -18.30
CA ARG A 175 -14.06 -14.11 -19.37
C ARG A 175 -13.75 -12.74 -18.78
N ALA A 176 -12.70 -12.10 -19.29
CA ALA A 176 -12.37 -10.75 -18.87
C ALA A 176 -11.88 -9.88 -20.02
N TRP A 177 -11.98 -8.58 -19.81
CA TRP A 177 -11.43 -7.55 -20.69
C TRP A 177 -10.73 -6.49 -19.86
N ARG A 178 -9.68 -5.89 -20.43
CA ARG A 178 -9.26 -4.54 -20.05
C ARG A 178 -10.01 -3.54 -20.92
N ILE A 179 -10.43 -2.43 -20.33
CA ILE A 179 -11.13 -1.34 -21.00
C ILE A 179 -10.37 -0.02 -20.82
N LEU A 180 -10.49 0.86 -21.81
CA LEU A 180 -10.06 2.26 -21.75
C LEU A 180 -11.31 3.11 -21.99
N TYR A 181 -11.56 4.10 -21.13
CA TYR A 181 -12.81 4.86 -21.16
C TYR A 181 -12.62 6.31 -20.73
N THR A 182 -13.56 7.17 -21.14
CA THR A 182 -13.59 8.58 -20.74
C THR A 182 -14.22 8.75 -19.37
N THR A 183 -13.75 9.73 -18.61
CA THR A 183 -14.33 10.13 -17.32
C THR A 183 -14.03 11.61 -17.06
N THR A 184 -14.32 12.12 -15.87
CA THR A 184 -14.00 13.49 -15.47
C THR A 184 -13.46 13.58 -14.06
N ASP A 185 -12.61 14.57 -13.77
CA ASP A 185 -12.29 14.95 -12.38
C ASP A 185 -13.48 15.59 -11.67
N GLY A 186 -13.32 15.90 -10.37
CA GLY A 186 -14.31 16.60 -9.56
C GLY A 186 -14.75 17.97 -10.12
N GLU A 187 -13.96 18.61 -10.98
CA GLU A 187 -14.32 19.88 -11.65
C GLU A 187 -14.97 19.68 -13.03
N GLY A 188 -15.16 18.43 -13.48
CA GLY A 188 -15.80 18.10 -14.75
C GLY A 188 -14.87 18.19 -15.97
N ARG A 189 -13.55 18.26 -15.79
CA ARG A 189 -12.60 18.23 -16.91
C ARG A 189 -12.44 16.79 -17.41
N ALA A 190 -12.48 16.60 -18.73
CA ALA A 190 -12.38 15.29 -19.34
C ALA A 190 -11.02 14.62 -19.09
N GLN A 191 -11.07 13.35 -18.70
CA GLN A 191 -9.93 12.48 -18.42
C GLN A 191 -10.12 11.10 -19.08
N VAL A 192 -9.07 10.28 -19.08
CA VAL A 192 -9.11 8.90 -19.56
C VAL A 192 -8.61 7.97 -18.48
N ALA A 193 -9.40 6.97 -18.14
CA ALA A 193 -9.06 5.90 -17.21
C ALA A 193 -9.09 4.55 -17.92
N SER A 194 -8.42 3.57 -17.32
CA SER A 194 -8.56 2.16 -17.69
C SER A 194 -9.30 1.39 -16.59
N GLY A 195 -9.64 0.14 -16.87
CA GLY A 195 -10.27 -0.75 -15.91
C GLY A 195 -10.33 -2.17 -16.43
N VAL A 196 -10.96 -3.05 -15.65
CA VAL A 196 -11.22 -4.44 -16.01
C VAL A 196 -12.70 -4.81 -15.85
N VAL A 197 -13.17 -5.68 -16.74
CA VAL A 197 -14.51 -6.27 -16.70
C VAL A 197 -14.36 -7.78 -16.56
N LEU A 198 -15.05 -8.39 -15.59
CA LEU A 198 -15.09 -9.84 -15.36
C LEU A 198 -16.52 -10.35 -15.56
N ALA A 199 -16.69 -11.35 -16.43
CA ALA A 199 -17.99 -11.84 -16.85
C ALA A 199 -18.06 -13.38 -16.88
N PRO A 200 -19.29 -13.95 -16.84
CA PRO A 200 -19.49 -15.39 -16.97
C PRO A 200 -19.04 -15.96 -18.34
N PRO A 201 -18.77 -17.28 -18.41
CA PRO A 201 -18.33 -17.97 -19.64
C PRO A 201 -19.30 -17.80 -20.80
N THR A 202 -20.59 -17.86 -20.52
CA THR A 202 -21.69 -17.63 -21.45
C THR A 202 -22.47 -16.41 -20.99
N GLN A 203 -22.98 -15.58 -21.91
CA GLN A 203 -23.97 -14.58 -21.53
C GLN A 203 -25.09 -15.29 -20.78
N ALA A 204 -25.34 -14.87 -19.53
CA ALA A 204 -26.34 -15.51 -18.69
C ALA A 204 -27.73 -15.20 -19.26
N THR A 205 -28.21 -16.06 -20.16
CA THR A 205 -29.65 -16.15 -20.52
C THR A 205 -30.40 -17.04 -19.52
N GLY A 206 -29.75 -17.45 -18.43
CA GLY A 206 -30.25 -18.40 -17.44
C GLY A 206 -31.28 -17.78 -16.52
N GLY A 207 -32.55 -17.90 -16.87
CA GLY A 207 -33.69 -17.79 -15.95
C GLY A 207 -34.22 -16.39 -15.66
N ARG A 208 -33.44 -15.31 -15.86
CA ARG A 208 -33.95 -13.93 -15.86
C ARG A 208 -34.34 -13.56 -17.30
N THR A 209 -35.64 -13.45 -17.54
CA THR A 209 -36.18 -13.05 -18.83
C THR A 209 -35.75 -11.62 -19.17
N GLY A 210 -34.83 -11.44 -20.11
CA GLY A 210 -34.77 -10.22 -20.94
C GLY A 210 -33.75 -9.14 -20.61
N ASP A 211 -33.24 -9.02 -19.38
CA ASP A 211 -32.70 -7.72 -18.92
C ASP A 211 -31.18 -7.66 -18.70
N GLY A 212 -30.39 -8.63 -19.19
CA GLY A 212 -28.92 -8.64 -19.00
C GLY A 212 -28.46 -9.04 -17.60
N SER A 213 -27.14 -8.99 -17.37
CA SER A 213 -26.48 -9.37 -16.12
C SER A 213 -26.39 -8.18 -15.16
N PRO A 214 -26.82 -8.30 -13.89
CA PRO A 214 -26.61 -7.26 -12.89
C PRO A 214 -25.12 -7.02 -12.65
N VAL A 215 -24.78 -5.78 -12.28
CA VAL A 215 -23.40 -5.29 -12.22
C VAL A 215 -22.93 -5.10 -10.79
N ILE A 216 -21.71 -5.53 -10.52
CA ILE A 216 -20.95 -5.17 -9.32
C ILE A 216 -19.90 -4.16 -9.76
N ALA A 217 -20.09 -2.89 -9.41
CA ALA A 217 -19.12 -1.84 -9.64
C ALA A 217 -18.10 -1.86 -8.49
N VAL A 218 -16.84 -2.10 -8.77
CA VAL A 218 -15.79 -2.26 -7.76
C VAL A 218 -14.87 -1.04 -7.78
N GLY A 219 -14.86 -0.29 -6.67
CA GLY A 219 -13.77 0.61 -6.34
C GLY A 219 -12.69 -0.18 -5.61
N HIS A 220 -11.51 -0.33 -6.21
CA HIS A 220 -10.44 -1.10 -5.58
C HIS A 220 -9.76 -0.37 -4.44
N GLY A 221 -9.16 -1.12 -3.52
CA GLY A 221 -8.32 -0.59 -2.44
C GLY A 221 -7.02 0.02 -2.92
N THR A 222 -6.16 0.49 -2.02
CA THR A 222 -4.88 1.09 -2.42
C THR A 222 -4.01 0.10 -3.20
N THR A 223 -3.70 0.41 -4.46
CA THR A 223 -2.74 -0.35 -5.27
C THR A 223 -1.44 0.42 -5.52
N GLY A 224 -1.45 1.74 -5.39
CA GLY A 224 -0.32 2.63 -5.58
C GLY A 224 -0.77 3.99 -6.14
N VAL A 225 0.18 4.84 -6.53
CA VAL A 225 -0.11 6.18 -7.08
C VAL A 225 0.61 6.46 -8.41
N VAL A 226 1.13 5.41 -9.05
CA VAL A 226 1.85 5.52 -10.32
C VAL A 226 1.24 4.58 -11.37
N PRO A 227 1.35 4.88 -12.68
CA PRO A 227 0.64 4.15 -13.73
C PRO A 227 0.81 2.63 -13.71
N ARG A 228 1.99 2.12 -13.35
CA ARG A 228 2.24 0.68 -13.29
C ARG A 228 1.45 -0.09 -12.22
N CYS A 229 0.80 0.61 -11.30
CA CYS A 229 0.06 0.02 -10.20
C CYS A 229 -1.41 -0.23 -10.52
N ALA A 230 -1.83 -0.02 -11.77
CA ALA A 230 -3.19 -0.35 -12.21
C ALA A 230 -3.52 -1.84 -12.00
N PRO A 231 -4.68 -2.18 -11.42
CA PRO A 231 -5.18 -3.55 -11.39
C PRO A 231 -5.14 -4.25 -12.75
N SER A 232 -5.52 -3.57 -13.84
CA SER A 232 -5.48 -4.14 -15.20
C SER A 232 -4.09 -4.57 -15.69
N LEU A 233 -3.02 -4.03 -15.09
CA LEU A 233 -1.62 -4.41 -15.35
C LEU A 233 -1.10 -5.49 -14.40
N ALA A 234 -1.81 -5.75 -13.29
CA ALA A 234 -1.37 -6.68 -12.26
C ALA A 234 -1.35 -8.13 -12.75
N ALA A 235 -0.57 -8.98 -12.07
CA ALA A 235 -0.56 -10.41 -12.33
C ALA A 235 -1.92 -11.07 -11.99
N GLU A 236 -2.58 -10.56 -10.96
CA GLU A 236 -3.90 -11.00 -10.47
C GLU A 236 -4.85 -9.78 -10.42
N PRO A 237 -5.43 -9.35 -11.56
CA PRO A 237 -6.22 -8.11 -11.67
C PRO A 237 -7.46 -8.05 -10.78
N PHE A 238 -7.98 -9.21 -10.40
CA PHE A 238 -9.21 -9.35 -9.61
C PHE A 238 -8.94 -9.69 -8.14
N ALA A 239 -7.68 -9.75 -7.71
CA ALA A 239 -7.29 -10.07 -6.33
C ALA A 239 -7.37 -8.82 -5.42
N ASP A 240 -8.52 -8.16 -5.41
CA ASP A 240 -8.85 -7.05 -4.51
C ASP A 240 -9.76 -7.52 -3.35
N GLY A 241 -10.17 -6.60 -2.47
CA GLY A 241 -11.08 -6.87 -1.36
C GLY A 241 -12.38 -7.55 -1.84
N ALA A 242 -12.76 -8.65 -1.15
CA ALA A 242 -13.93 -9.46 -1.44
C ALA A 242 -13.93 -10.16 -2.81
N SER A 243 -12.75 -10.37 -3.40
CA SER A 243 -12.56 -11.11 -4.67
C SER A 243 -13.24 -12.48 -4.73
N ALA A 244 -13.25 -13.24 -3.63
CA ALA A 244 -13.95 -14.52 -3.55
C ALA A 244 -15.49 -14.38 -3.71
N ALA A 245 -16.08 -13.36 -3.10
CA ALA A 245 -17.50 -13.06 -3.25
C ALA A 245 -17.83 -12.59 -4.67
N LEU A 246 -16.95 -11.76 -5.25
CA LEU A 246 -17.08 -11.29 -6.63
C LEU A 246 -17.05 -12.46 -7.61
N GLU A 247 -16.05 -13.34 -7.52
CA GLU A 247 -15.93 -14.50 -8.40
C GLU A 247 -17.18 -15.39 -8.32
N ARG A 248 -17.71 -15.63 -7.11
CA ARG A 248 -18.92 -16.40 -6.92
C ARG A 248 -20.13 -15.78 -7.63
N LEU A 249 -20.36 -14.48 -7.45
CA LEU A 249 -21.47 -13.81 -8.12
C LEU A 249 -21.31 -13.80 -9.65
N VAL A 250 -20.10 -13.61 -10.15
CA VAL A 250 -19.85 -13.68 -11.61
C VAL A 250 -20.12 -15.08 -12.16
N ARG A 251 -19.73 -16.14 -11.43
CA ARG A 251 -20.10 -17.53 -11.79
C ARG A 251 -21.62 -17.72 -11.80
N ASP A 252 -22.35 -16.99 -10.97
CA ASP A 252 -23.82 -17.00 -10.90
C ASP A 252 -24.49 -16.03 -11.90
N GLY A 253 -23.73 -15.47 -12.85
CA GLY A 253 -24.27 -14.68 -13.96
C GLY A 253 -24.25 -13.16 -13.78
N TRP A 254 -23.54 -12.64 -12.78
CA TRP A 254 -23.28 -11.20 -12.60
C TRP A 254 -22.08 -10.76 -13.43
N VAL A 255 -21.88 -9.45 -13.59
CA VAL A 255 -20.67 -8.88 -14.19
C VAL A 255 -19.97 -7.96 -13.17
N GLY A 256 -18.67 -8.17 -12.97
CA GLY A 256 -17.83 -7.26 -12.21
C GLY A 256 -17.20 -6.21 -13.11
N VAL A 257 -17.25 -4.95 -12.71
CA VAL A 257 -16.61 -3.83 -13.42
C VAL A 257 -15.76 -3.06 -12.42
N MET A 258 -14.44 -3.06 -12.61
CA MET A 258 -13.49 -2.37 -11.75
C MET A 258 -12.78 -1.28 -12.54
N SER A 259 -12.85 -0.04 -12.05
CA SER A 259 -12.03 1.05 -12.56
C SER A 259 -10.61 0.92 -12.02
N ASP A 260 -9.58 1.14 -12.83
CA ASP A 260 -8.21 1.35 -12.33
C ASP A 260 -8.04 2.74 -11.69
N TYR A 261 -8.97 3.68 -11.93
CA TYR A 261 -8.86 5.13 -11.74
C TYR A 261 -7.89 5.82 -12.71
N VAL A 262 -8.08 7.13 -12.93
CA VAL A 262 -7.12 7.95 -13.68
C VAL A 262 -5.74 7.92 -13.00
N GLY A 263 -4.68 7.97 -13.80
CA GLY A 263 -3.28 7.97 -13.34
C GLY A 263 -2.74 6.59 -12.95
N LEU A 264 -3.61 5.58 -12.92
CA LEU A 264 -3.24 4.18 -12.85
C LEU A 264 -3.50 3.59 -14.24
N GLY A 265 -2.44 3.11 -14.89
CA GLY A 265 -2.43 2.64 -16.27
C GLY A 265 -2.30 3.80 -17.25
N THR A 266 -3.18 4.80 -17.14
CA THR A 266 -3.20 5.99 -18.00
C THR A 266 -2.32 7.12 -17.47
N ALA A 267 -2.15 8.16 -18.28
CA ALA A 267 -1.46 9.39 -17.88
C ALA A 267 -2.35 10.26 -16.97
N GLY A 268 -1.69 11.13 -16.20
CA GLY A 268 -2.34 12.00 -15.20
C GLY A 268 -2.00 11.58 -13.77
N PRO A 269 -2.24 12.44 -12.78
CA PRO A 269 -2.06 12.06 -11.39
C PRO A 269 -3.19 11.13 -10.95
N HIS A 270 -2.85 10.08 -10.21
CA HIS A 270 -3.88 9.32 -9.48
C HIS A 270 -4.39 10.18 -8.33
N ALA A 271 -5.67 10.56 -8.36
CA ALA A 271 -6.33 11.33 -7.30
C ALA A 271 -6.63 10.45 -6.08
N TYR A 272 -5.57 10.09 -5.34
CA TYR A 272 -5.61 9.15 -4.24
C TYR A 272 -6.44 9.69 -3.08
N LEU A 273 -7.51 8.98 -2.70
CA LEU A 273 -8.48 9.40 -1.68
C LEU A 273 -9.17 10.74 -2.00
N VAL A 274 -9.36 11.05 -3.29
CA VAL A 274 -10.23 12.13 -3.76
C VAL A 274 -11.55 11.50 -4.22
N GLY A 275 -12.57 11.70 -3.41
CA GLY A 275 -13.87 11.03 -3.48
C GLY A 275 -14.64 11.32 -4.75
N PRO A 276 -14.83 12.60 -5.14
CA PRO A 276 -15.51 12.96 -6.37
C PRO A 276 -14.90 12.32 -7.62
N ASP A 277 -13.58 12.40 -7.78
CA ASP A 277 -12.85 11.74 -8.87
C ASP A 277 -13.08 10.22 -8.87
N ALA A 278 -12.89 9.57 -7.71
CA ALA A 278 -13.07 8.12 -7.61
C ALA A 278 -14.50 7.68 -7.96
N ALA A 279 -15.51 8.44 -7.53
CA ALA A 279 -16.92 8.20 -7.85
C ALA A 279 -17.20 8.31 -9.35
N HIS A 280 -16.71 9.38 -10.00
CA HIS A 280 -16.84 9.56 -11.44
C HIS A 280 -16.20 8.39 -12.19
N HIS A 281 -14.99 8.01 -11.80
CA HIS A 281 -14.26 6.91 -12.42
C HIS A 281 -15.02 5.57 -12.32
N VAL A 282 -15.61 5.26 -11.16
CA VAL A 282 -16.39 4.02 -10.95
C VAL A 282 -17.69 4.05 -11.78
N LEU A 283 -18.43 5.15 -11.76
CA LEU A 283 -19.71 5.27 -12.49
C LEU A 283 -19.50 5.22 -14.01
N ASP A 284 -18.45 5.87 -14.50
CA ASP A 284 -18.13 5.89 -15.92
C ASP A 284 -17.54 4.58 -16.43
N ALA A 285 -16.86 3.81 -15.57
CA ALA A 285 -16.46 2.45 -15.91
C ALA A 285 -17.69 1.57 -16.19
N VAL A 286 -18.76 1.72 -15.39
CA VAL A 286 -20.03 1.01 -15.61
C VAL A 286 -20.68 1.44 -16.93
N ARG A 287 -20.74 2.75 -17.21
CA ARG A 287 -21.26 3.27 -18.49
C ARG A 287 -20.48 2.72 -19.68
N ALA A 288 -19.15 2.73 -19.61
CA ALA A 288 -18.31 2.21 -20.68
C ALA A 288 -18.45 0.69 -20.85
N ALA A 289 -18.62 -0.06 -19.75
CA ALA A 289 -18.86 -1.50 -19.80
C ALA A 289 -20.20 -1.86 -20.45
N ARG A 290 -21.20 -0.96 -20.45
CA ARG A 290 -22.45 -1.15 -21.21
C ARG A 290 -22.23 -1.13 -22.73
N GLU A 291 -21.17 -0.48 -23.21
CA GLU A 291 -20.78 -0.44 -24.63
C GLU A 291 -19.89 -1.64 -25.04
N LEU A 292 -19.53 -2.51 -24.10
CA LEU A 292 -18.62 -3.63 -24.35
C LEU A 292 -19.32 -4.79 -25.06
N ASP A 293 -18.80 -5.14 -26.24
CA ASP A 293 -19.23 -6.34 -26.97
C ASP A 293 -18.95 -7.62 -26.17
N GLY A 294 -19.93 -8.54 -26.15
CA GLY A 294 -19.81 -9.85 -25.49
C GLY A 294 -20.26 -9.89 -24.03
N THR A 295 -20.71 -8.74 -23.49
CA THR A 295 -21.45 -8.61 -22.24
C THR A 295 -22.81 -7.96 -22.50
N ALA A 296 -23.83 -8.34 -21.75
CA ALA A 296 -25.13 -7.65 -21.75
C ALA A 296 -25.40 -7.30 -20.29
N LEU A 297 -25.41 -6.01 -19.96
CA LEU A 297 -25.55 -5.53 -18.58
C LEU A 297 -26.99 -5.11 -18.31
N ALA A 298 -27.48 -5.44 -17.13
CA ALA A 298 -28.73 -4.90 -16.61
C ALA A 298 -28.52 -3.48 -16.05
N ASP A 299 -29.62 -2.79 -15.77
CA ASP A 299 -29.57 -1.49 -15.11
C ASP A 299 -29.20 -1.60 -13.62
N ASP A 300 -29.42 -2.77 -13.00
CA ASP A 300 -29.18 -3.00 -11.59
C ASP A 300 -27.67 -3.02 -11.25
N VAL A 301 -27.20 -2.01 -10.51
CA VAL A 301 -25.81 -1.89 -10.08
C VAL A 301 -25.69 -1.91 -8.56
N VAL A 302 -24.75 -2.67 -8.03
CA VAL A 302 -24.33 -2.60 -6.62
C VAL A 302 -22.86 -2.20 -6.57
N VAL A 303 -22.52 -1.22 -5.74
CA VAL A 303 -21.15 -0.70 -5.64
C VAL A 303 -20.46 -1.32 -4.44
N TRP A 304 -19.26 -1.86 -4.63
CA TRP A 304 -18.43 -2.44 -3.59
C TRP A 304 -17.09 -1.73 -3.49
N GLY A 305 -16.50 -1.72 -2.30
CA GLY A 305 -15.09 -1.38 -2.18
C GLY A 305 -14.50 -1.56 -0.78
N HIS A 306 -13.19 -1.81 -0.74
CA HIS A 306 -12.41 -2.01 0.49
C HIS A 306 -11.38 -0.90 0.69
N SER A 307 -11.18 -0.43 1.91
CA SER A 307 -10.14 0.58 2.23
C SER A 307 -10.33 1.90 1.46
N GLN A 308 -9.39 2.33 0.62
CA GLN A 308 -9.59 3.41 -0.37
C GLN A 308 -10.82 3.15 -1.24
N GLY A 309 -11.00 1.90 -1.69
CA GLY A 309 -12.17 1.50 -2.47
C GLY A 309 -13.47 1.64 -1.70
N GLY A 310 -13.44 1.44 -0.39
CA GLY A 310 -14.60 1.68 0.48
C GLY A 310 -14.96 3.16 0.56
N HIS A 311 -13.95 4.04 0.61
CA HIS A 311 -14.14 5.49 0.47
C HIS A 311 -14.75 5.85 -0.90
N ALA A 312 -14.19 5.29 -1.98
CA ALA A 312 -14.73 5.46 -3.33
C ALA A 312 -16.18 4.96 -3.47
N ALA A 313 -16.53 3.82 -2.85
CA ALA A 313 -17.87 3.25 -2.88
C ALA A 313 -18.91 4.17 -2.20
N LEU A 314 -18.55 4.76 -1.05
CA LEU A 314 -19.42 5.72 -0.36
C LEU A 314 -19.63 7.00 -1.18
N TRP A 315 -18.55 7.57 -1.75
CA TRP A 315 -18.65 8.72 -2.65
C TRP A 315 -19.42 8.42 -3.93
N THR A 316 -19.29 7.21 -4.48
CA THR A 316 -20.10 6.75 -5.61
C THR A 316 -21.59 6.78 -5.27
N GLY A 317 -21.97 6.31 -4.07
CA GLY A 317 -23.34 6.39 -3.59
C GLY A 317 -23.86 7.82 -3.46
N LEU A 318 -23.03 8.73 -2.95
CA LEU A 318 -23.38 10.15 -2.76
C LEU A 318 -23.57 10.89 -4.10
N LEU A 319 -22.74 10.60 -5.10
CA LEU A 319 -22.72 11.35 -6.36
C LEU A 319 -23.52 10.71 -7.50
N ALA A 320 -23.87 9.43 -7.41
CA ALA A 320 -24.65 8.77 -8.47
C ALA A 320 -25.94 9.52 -8.86
N PRO A 321 -26.78 10.04 -7.92
CA PRO A 321 -28.02 10.71 -8.30
C PRO A 321 -27.83 11.97 -9.15
N THR A 322 -26.70 12.67 -9.00
CA THR A 322 -26.44 13.96 -9.67
C THR A 322 -25.50 13.82 -10.87
N TYR A 323 -24.49 12.95 -10.77
CA TYR A 323 -23.49 12.74 -11.82
C TYR A 323 -23.89 11.66 -12.83
N ALA A 324 -24.46 10.55 -12.34
CA ALA A 324 -24.85 9.41 -13.17
C ALA A 324 -26.24 8.86 -12.86
N PRO A 325 -27.31 9.66 -13.05
CA PRO A 325 -28.67 9.21 -12.79
C PRO A 325 -29.13 8.04 -13.68
N ASP A 326 -28.42 7.78 -14.78
CA ASP A 326 -28.61 6.62 -15.66
C ASP A 326 -27.98 5.31 -15.12
N VAL A 327 -27.22 5.37 -14.02
CA VAL A 327 -26.66 4.22 -13.32
C VAL A 327 -27.54 3.90 -12.11
N ALA A 328 -28.44 2.92 -12.26
CA ALA A 328 -29.43 2.60 -11.23
C ALA A 328 -28.80 1.79 -10.08
N LEU A 329 -28.27 2.51 -9.09
CA LEU A 329 -27.74 1.90 -7.88
C LEU A 329 -28.85 1.20 -7.08
N ARG A 330 -28.54 0.01 -6.58
CA ARG A 330 -29.40 -0.79 -5.70
C ARG A 330 -28.83 -0.92 -4.28
N GLY A 331 -27.56 -0.62 -4.10
CA GLY A 331 -26.92 -0.57 -2.80
C GLY A 331 -25.43 -0.24 -2.90
N VAL A 332 -24.88 0.17 -1.76
CA VAL A 332 -23.45 0.47 -1.58
C VAL A 332 -22.92 -0.40 -0.44
N ALA A 333 -21.84 -1.14 -0.69
CA ALA A 333 -21.17 -1.97 0.31
C ALA A 333 -19.72 -1.53 0.47
N ALA A 334 -19.40 -0.98 1.64
CA ALA A 334 -18.07 -0.46 1.97
C ALA A 334 -17.44 -1.29 3.10
N PHE A 335 -16.21 -1.74 2.91
CA PHE A 335 -15.50 -2.61 3.86
C PHE A 335 -14.24 -1.91 4.36
N ALA A 336 -14.12 -1.76 5.68
CA ALA A 336 -13.09 -0.93 6.32
C ALA A 336 -12.81 0.38 5.56
N PRO A 337 -13.83 1.19 5.22
CA PRO A 337 -13.67 2.35 4.37
C PRO A 337 -12.85 3.46 5.05
N ALA A 338 -12.00 4.14 4.30
CA ALA A 338 -11.27 5.30 4.81
C ALA A 338 -12.22 6.52 4.96
N THR A 339 -12.97 6.59 6.06
CA THR A 339 -14.07 7.56 6.24
C THR A 339 -13.71 8.83 7.00
N ASP A 340 -12.65 8.84 7.80
CA ASP A 340 -12.19 10.02 8.55
C ASP A 340 -10.72 10.27 8.25
N LEU A 341 -10.45 10.92 7.11
CA LEU A 341 -9.08 11.06 6.60
C LEU A 341 -8.22 11.95 7.49
N THR A 342 -8.82 12.94 8.16
CA THR A 342 -8.12 13.82 9.10
C THR A 342 -7.63 13.03 10.32
N SER A 343 -8.51 12.29 11.00
CA SER A 343 -8.09 11.46 12.13
C SER A 343 -7.12 10.36 11.70
N LEU A 344 -7.34 9.75 10.53
CA LEU A 344 -6.44 8.75 9.96
C LEU A 344 -5.03 9.33 9.75
N ALA A 345 -4.92 10.52 9.16
CA ALA A 345 -3.65 11.21 8.94
C ALA A 345 -2.91 11.51 10.26
N VAL A 346 -3.63 11.86 11.32
CA VAL A 346 -3.06 12.13 12.65
C VAL A 346 -2.62 10.85 13.36
N ASP A 347 -3.49 9.84 13.41
CA ASP A 347 -3.29 8.63 14.21
C ASP A 347 -2.25 7.69 13.58
N LEU A 348 -2.22 7.61 12.24
CA LEU A 348 -1.26 6.76 11.52
C LEU A 348 0.09 7.40 11.31
N ALA A 349 0.21 8.75 11.32
CA ALA A 349 1.45 9.49 11.06
C ALA A 349 2.74 8.89 11.66
N PRO A 350 2.76 8.44 12.94
CA PRO A 350 3.98 7.90 13.56
C PRO A 350 4.34 6.48 13.09
N THR A 351 3.37 5.73 12.57
CA THR A 351 3.52 4.31 12.20
C THR A 351 4.25 4.16 10.87
N ALA A 352 4.80 2.96 10.60
CA ALA A 352 5.40 2.67 9.30
C ALA A 352 4.38 2.71 8.16
N ILE A 353 3.14 2.27 8.43
CA ILE A 353 2.08 2.27 7.42
C ILE A 353 1.59 3.69 7.12
N GLY A 354 1.43 4.56 8.12
CA GLY A 354 1.07 5.97 7.89
C GLY A 354 2.15 6.77 7.17
N LYS A 355 3.43 6.42 7.34
CA LYS A 355 4.52 7.00 6.54
C LYS A 355 4.47 6.54 5.08
N LEU A 356 4.03 5.30 4.84
CA LEU A 356 3.81 4.79 3.50
C LEU A 356 2.64 5.54 2.84
N VAL A 357 1.47 5.53 3.48
CA VAL A 357 0.27 6.23 2.99
C VAL A 357 0.52 7.72 2.84
N GLY A 358 1.22 8.36 3.78
CA GLY A 358 1.61 9.77 3.69
C GLY A 358 2.55 10.06 2.51
N ALA A 359 3.39 9.13 2.10
CA ALA A 359 4.21 9.29 0.89
C ALA A 359 3.36 9.22 -0.39
N TYR A 360 2.34 8.36 -0.43
CA TYR A 360 1.35 8.35 -1.51
C TYR A 360 0.53 9.63 -1.56
N LEU A 361 0.06 10.10 -0.40
CA LEU A 361 -0.67 11.37 -0.31
C LEU A 361 0.18 12.54 -0.81
N VAL A 362 1.45 12.63 -0.40
CA VAL A 362 2.36 13.68 -0.90
C VAL A 362 2.55 13.56 -2.41
N ALA A 363 2.83 12.38 -2.94
CA ALA A 363 3.09 12.23 -4.37
C ALA A 363 1.85 12.53 -5.24
N SER A 364 0.67 12.11 -4.77
CA SER A 364 -0.61 12.36 -5.44
C SER A 364 -1.05 13.82 -5.30
N TRP A 365 -1.22 14.32 -4.07
CA TRP A 365 -1.83 15.63 -3.83
C TRP A 365 -0.91 16.80 -4.15
N ASP A 366 0.41 16.61 -4.26
CA ASP A 366 1.30 17.65 -4.81
C ASP A 366 1.06 17.90 -6.31
N GLU A 367 0.46 16.94 -7.02
CA GLU A 367 0.08 17.07 -8.43
C GLU A 367 -1.40 17.43 -8.60
N VAL A 368 -2.29 16.86 -7.78
CA VAL A 368 -3.74 17.15 -7.82
C VAL A 368 -4.05 18.54 -7.26
N TYR A 369 -3.38 18.93 -6.16
CA TYR A 369 -3.58 20.21 -5.45
C TYR A 369 -2.23 20.96 -5.32
N PRO A 370 -1.65 21.43 -6.45
CA PRO A 370 -0.30 22.01 -6.47
C PRO A 370 -0.14 23.24 -5.55
N GLU A 371 -1.22 23.93 -5.23
CA GLU A 371 -1.27 25.05 -4.29
C GLU A 371 -0.89 24.66 -2.85
N LEU A 372 -1.01 23.39 -2.48
CA LEU A 372 -0.59 22.90 -1.16
C LEU A 372 0.94 22.87 -1.02
N GLY A 373 1.68 22.70 -2.12
CA GLY A 373 3.14 22.58 -2.12
C GLY A 373 3.66 21.49 -1.16
N LEU A 374 2.99 20.34 -1.12
CA LEU A 374 3.24 19.28 -0.12
C LEU A 374 4.68 18.78 -0.11
N ARG A 375 5.34 18.69 -1.28
CA ARG A 375 6.76 18.31 -1.36
C ARG A 375 7.67 19.23 -0.55
N ALA A 376 7.33 20.51 -0.42
CA ALA A 376 8.10 21.48 0.38
C ALA A 376 7.84 21.33 1.89
N GLN A 377 6.71 20.74 2.28
CA GLN A 377 6.32 20.52 3.68
C GLN A 377 6.92 19.23 4.28
N VAL A 378 7.35 18.29 3.42
CA VAL A 378 8.05 17.07 3.84
C VAL A 378 9.37 17.39 4.56
N PRO A 379 9.72 16.68 5.66
CA PRO A 379 10.98 16.90 6.36
C PRO A 379 12.22 16.86 5.46
N ARG A 380 13.20 17.72 5.74
CA ARG A 380 14.42 17.82 4.93
C ARG A 380 15.13 16.47 4.80
N GLY A 381 15.47 16.12 3.56
CA GLY A 381 16.13 14.87 3.22
C GLY A 381 15.18 13.66 3.10
N TYR A 382 13.87 13.84 3.25
CA TYR A 382 12.89 12.76 3.05
C TYR A 382 12.39 12.65 1.62
N ALA A 383 12.42 13.74 0.83
CA ALA A 383 11.90 13.79 -0.55
C ALA A 383 12.26 12.55 -1.38
N GLY A 384 13.55 12.26 -1.59
CA GLY A 384 13.95 11.09 -2.39
C GLY A 384 13.58 9.72 -1.81
N VAL A 385 13.18 9.63 -0.54
CA VAL A 385 12.63 8.38 0.04
C VAL A 385 11.12 8.32 -0.11
N VAL A 386 10.44 9.46 0.04
CA VAL A 386 9.02 9.62 -0.29
C VAL A 386 8.78 9.25 -1.75
N ASP A 387 9.56 9.80 -2.68
CA ASP A 387 9.45 9.47 -4.11
C ASP A 387 9.67 7.98 -4.38
N ARG A 388 10.62 7.34 -3.68
CA ARG A 388 10.85 5.89 -3.83
C ARG A 388 9.72 5.05 -3.27
N ILE A 389 9.13 5.46 -2.14
CA ILE A 389 7.96 4.79 -1.58
C ILE A 389 6.79 4.93 -2.55
N ALA A 390 6.54 6.15 -3.04
CA ALA A 390 5.47 6.45 -3.99
C ALA A 390 5.61 5.75 -5.34
N ASP A 391 6.85 5.51 -5.77
CA ASP A 391 7.13 4.71 -6.95
C ASP A 391 6.68 3.25 -6.76
N HIS A 392 6.72 2.67 -5.57
CA HIS A 392 6.31 1.27 -5.36
C HIS A 392 4.79 1.10 -5.27
N CYS A 393 4.28 -0.01 -5.82
CA CYS A 393 2.89 -0.40 -5.64
C CYS A 393 2.62 -0.93 -4.21
N PHE A 394 1.37 -0.87 -3.78
CA PHE A 394 0.90 -1.32 -2.47
C PHE A 394 0.55 -2.82 -2.44
N LEU A 395 1.03 -3.57 -3.43
CA LEU A 395 0.78 -5.00 -3.60
C LEU A 395 2.11 -5.77 -3.73
N GLY A 396 2.01 -7.10 -3.65
CA GLY A 396 3.12 -8.00 -3.95
C GLY A 396 4.36 -7.77 -3.07
N ARG A 397 5.54 -7.74 -3.69
CA ARG A 397 6.81 -7.43 -2.99
C ARG A 397 7.11 -5.94 -2.93
N ASP A 398 6.47 -5.13 -3.78
CA ASP A 398 6.64 -3.68 -3.76
C ASP A 398 6.19 -3.08 -2.41
N VAL A 399 5.10 -3.57 -1.82
CA VAL A 399 4.66 -3.11 -0.49
C VAL A 399 5.70 -3.43 0.60
N LEU A 400 6.43 -4.54 0.49
CA LEU A 400 7.52 -4.86 1.43
C LEU A 400 8.69 -3.89 1.28
N ALA A 401 9.03 -3.49 0.06
CA ALA A 401 10.06 -2.51 -0.22
C ALA A 401 9.67 -1.11 0.29
N ALA A 402 8.43 -0.69 0.01
CA ALA A 402 7.85 0.56 0.48
C ALA A 402 7.80 0.62 2.01
N PHE A 403 7.30 -0.44 2.66
CA PHE A 403 7.24 -0.55 4.11
C PHE A 403 8.64 -0.56 4.74
N ALA A 404 9.58 -1.32 4.16
CA ALA A 404 10.98 -1.30 4.58
C ALA A 404 11.55 0.13 4.55
N ALA A 405 11.36 0.87 3.46
CA ALA A 405 11.79 2.26 3.35
C ALA A 405 11.10 3.16 4.40
N ALA A 406 9.80 2.98 4.63
CA ALA A 406 9.03 3.74 5.61
C ALA A 406 9.52 3.52 7.06
N THR A 407 9.91 2.30 7.43
CA THR A 407 10.49 2.02 8.77
C THR A 407 11.81 2.76 9.03
N GLN A 408 12.52 3.16 7.97
CA GLN A 408 13.77 3.91 8.05
C GLN A 408 13.56 5.42 8.24
N LEU A 409 12.33 5.92 8.15
CA LEU A 409 11.98 7.29 8.49
C LEU A 409 11.80 7.43 10.01
N THR A 410 12.43 8.44 10.58
CA THR A 410 12.46 8.69 12.03
C THR A 410 11.27 9.51 12.51
N SER A 411 10.74 10.39 11.66
CA SER A 411 9.53 11.18 11.88
C SER A 411 8.46 10.83 10.84
N GLU A 412 7.26 11.35 11.06
CA GLU A 412 6.16 11.39 10.08
C GLU A 412 6.59 12.05 8.75
N VAL A 413 5.93 11.64 7.66
CA VAL A 413 6.16 12.19 6.30
C VAL A 413 5.52 13.56 6.15
N LEU A 414 4.29 13.69 6.64
CA LEU A 414 3.58 14.96 6.76
C LEU A 414 3.55 15.34 8.24
N PRO A 415 4.18 16.47 8.63
CA PRO A 415 4.15 16.91 10.01
C PRO A 415 2.74 17.33 10.42
N ARG A 416 2.39 17.24 11.71
CA ARG A 416 1.09 17.75 12.21
C ARG A 416 0.79 19.18 11.79
N SER A 417 1.81 20.05 11.71
CA SER A 417 1.65 21.43 11.23
C SER A 417 1.17 21.53 9.78
N ALA A 418 1.41 20.52 8.95
CA ALA A 418 0.87 20.48 7.58
C ALA A 418 -0.66 20.28 7.60
N LEU A 419 -1.19 19.57 8.62
CA LEU A 419 -2.62 19.32 8.79
C LEU A 419 -3.38 20.52 9.39
N GLU A 420 -2.68 21.55 9.87
CA GLU A 420 -3.30 22.76 10.45
C GLU A 420 -3.71 23.78 9.37
N GLY A 421 -3.37 23.55 8.10
CA GLY A 421 -3.71 24.42 6.96
C GLY A 421 -4.60 23.74 5.93
N GLY A 422 -4.49 24.17 4.67
CA GLY A 422 -5.35 23.71 3.57
C GLY A 422 -5.37 22.19 3.34
N LEU A 423 -4.29 21.47 3.68
CA LEU A 423 -4.30 20.00 3.63
C LEU A 423 -5.31 19.39 4.60
N GLY A 424 -5.41 19.91 5.84
CA GLY A 424 -6.38 19.42 6.81
C GLY A 424 -7.82 19.75 6.40
N GLU A 425 -8.04 20.92 5.80
CA GLU A 425 -9.34 21.31 5.25
C GLU A 425 -9.78 20.39 4.11
N LEU A 426 -8.87 20.06 3.19
CA LEU A 426 -9.15 19.13 2.10
C LEU A 426 -9.37 17.70 2.60
N LEU A 427 -8.55 17.18 3.53
CA LEU A 427 -8.79 15.85 4.13
C LEU A 427 -10.16 15.77 4.83
N ALA A 428 -10.59 16.84 5.48
CA ALA A 428 -11.92 16.92 6.06
C ALA A 428 -13.02 16.97 5.00
N ALA A 429 -12.81 17.72 3.89
CA ALA A 429 -13.76 17.77 2.77
C ALA A 429 -13.90 16.42 2.04
N GLU A 430 -12.84 15.63 2.01
CA GLU A 430 -12.82 14.29 1.40
C GLU A 430 -13.44 13.20 2.29
N THR A 431 -13.90 13.54 3.50
CA THR A 431 -14.69 12.63 4.34
C THR A 431 -16.13 12.52 3.79
N PRO A 432 -16.62 11.33 3.41
CA PRO A 432 -17.97 11.17 2.86
C PRO A 432 -19.04 11.72 3.82
N SER A 433 -19.80 12.71 3.37
CA SER A 433 -20.88 13.31 4.15
C SER A 433 -22.11 13.53 3.27
N GLY A 434 -23.30 13.32 3.83
CA GLY A 434 -24.56 13.40 3.10
C GLY A 434 -25.41 12.14 3.24
N GLU A 435 -26.47 12.08 2.45
CA GLU A 435 -27.42 10.96 2.41
C GLU A 435 -27.21 10.16 1.11
N ILE A 436 -27.21 8.83 1.23
CA ILE A 436 -27.20 7.88 0.12
C ILE A 436 -28.60 7.27 0.04
N ASP A 437 -29.28 7.50 -1.09
CA ASP A 437 -30.69 7.12 -1.32
C ASP A 437 -30.93 5.60 -1.36
N VAL A 438 -29.86 4.82 -1.47
CA VAL A 438 -29.90 3.35 -1.57
C VAL A 438 -29.33 2.72 -0.29
N PRO A 439 -29.69 1.47 0.04
CA PRO A 439 -29.17 0.82 1.23
C PRO A 439 -27.64 0.76 1.27
N VAL A 440 -27.07 1.11 2.42
CA VAL A 440 -25.62 1.09 2.67
C VAL A 440 -25.27 -0.02 3.65
N LEU A 441 -24.32 -0.89 3.28
CA LEU A 441 -23.63 -1.82 4.16
C LEU A 441 -22.24 -1.27 4.48
N LEU A 442 -21.90 -1.25 5.77
CA LEU A 442 -20.56 -0.93 6.23
C LEU A 442 -20.02 -2.06 7.09
N ALA A 443 -18.99 -2.74 6.62
CA ALA A 443 -18.33 -3.83 7.35
C ALA A 443 -17.00 -3.36 7.94
N GLN A 444 -16.69 -3.74 9.18
CA GLN A 444 -15.45 -3.38 9.86
C GLN A 444 -14.90 -4.57 10.66
N GLY A 445 -13.61 -4.87 10.50
CA GLY A 445 -12.91 -5.79 11.41
C GLY A 445 -12.54 -5.06 12.70
N ASP A 446 -12.82 -5.64 13.87
CA ASP A 446 -12.59 -4.95 15.15
C ASP A 446 -11.11 -4.92 15.61
N ALA A 447 -10.23 -5.67 14.92
CA ALA A 447 -8.79 -5.71 15.12
C ALA A 447 -8.02 -4.91 14.05
N ASP A 448 -8.72 -4.12 13.24
CA ASP A 448 -8.11 -3.28 12.21
C ASP A 448 -7.17 -2.22 12.81
N LEU A 449 -5.93 -2.18 12.28
CA LEU A 449 -4.86 -1.28 12.71
C LEU A 449 -4.56 -0.18 11.68
N LEU A 450 -5.25 -0.20 10.53
CA LEU A 450 -5.14 0.83 9.51
C LEU A 450 -6.34 1.77 9.58
N VAL A 451 -7.55 1.26 9.35
CA VAL A 451 -8.80 2.01 9.50
C VAL A 451 -9.37 1.66 10.86
N LEU A 452 -9.20 2.57 11.82
CA LEU A 452 -9.42 2.22 13.23
C LEU A 452 -10.92 2.03 13.51
N PRO A 453 -11.36 0.91 14.12
CA PRO A 453 -12.78 0.65 14.39
C PRO A 453 -13.44 1.73 15.27
N GLY A 454 -12.66 2.37 16.14
CA GLY A 454 -13.12 3.51 16.92
C GLY A 454 -13.47 4.75 16.09
N GLN A 455 -12.74 4.99 14.99
CA GLN A 455 -13.08 6.05 14.02
C GLN A 455 -14.33 5.65 13.25
N GLN A 456 -14.40 4.39 12.79
CA GLN A 456 -15.55 3.90 12.03
C GLN A 456 -16.87 3.95 12.82
N ARG A 457 -16.84 3.56 14.11
CA ARG A 457 -18.01 3.68 14.99
C ARG A 457 -18.49 5.11 15.17
N ARG A 458 -17.59 6.10 15.24
CA ARG A 458 -17.96 7.52 15.31
C ARG A 458 -18.62 7.97 14.03
N PHE A 459 -18.00 7.67 12.89
CA PHE A 459 -18.57 7.96 11.57
C PHE A 459 -19.99 7.40 11.41
N VAL A 460 -20.20 6.12 11.76
CA VAL A 460 -21.54 5.49 11.70
C VAL A 460 -22.52 6.17 12.64
N ALA A 461 -22.09 6.52 13.87
CA ALA A 461 -22.95 7.22 14.82
C ALA A 461 -23.38 8.61 14.29
N ASP A 462 -22.44 9.35 13.69
CA ASP A 462 -22.70 10.69 13.12
C ASP A 462 -23.62 10.60 11.89
N TRP A 463 -23.42 9.60 11.02
CA TRP A 463 -24.31 9.32 9.89
C TRP A 463 -25.72 8.93 10.35
N CYS A 464 -25.85 8.01 11.32
CA CYS A 464 -27.16 7.65 11.89
C CYS A 464 -27.85 8.88 12.50
N ALA A 465 -27.13 9.73 13.24
CA ALA A 465 -27.67 10.95 13.83
C ALA A 465 -28.10 11.98 12.77
N GLY A 466 -27.48 11.96 11.60
CA GLY A 466 -27.86 12.73 10.42
C GLY A 466 -29.04 12.16 9.63
N GLY A 467 -29.59 11.01 10.03
CA GLY A 467 -30.74 10.36 9.38
C GLY A 467 -30.37 9.27 8.36
N GLN A 468 -29.07 9.05 8.09
CA GLN A 468 -28.64 7.99 7.18
C GLN A 468 -28.84 6.61 7.83
N ALA A 469 -29.62 5.75 7.20
CA ALA A 469 -29.70 4.34 7.58
C ALA A 469 -28.46 3.58 7.06
N VAL A 470 -27.73 2.91 7.96
CA VAL A 470 -26.52 2.13 7.65
C VAL A 470 -26.66 0.74 8.23
N ASP A 471 -26.48 -0.32 7.44
CA ASP A 471 -26.27 -1.69 7.93
C ASP A 471 -24.81 -1.82 8.36
N TYR A 472 -24.51 -1.53 9.63
CA TYR A 472 -23.15 -1.60 10.17
C TYR A 472 -22.87 -2.95 10.82
N ARG A 473 -21.83 -3.64 10.35
CA ARG A 473 -21.42 -4.97 10.83
C ARG A 473 -19.98 -4.97 11.30
N GLU A 474 -19.76 -5.34 12.55
CA GLU A 474 -18.42 -5.54 13.12
C GLU A 474 -18.07 -7.02 13.20
N TYR A 475 -16.85 -7.36 12.80
CA TYR A 475 -16.36 -8.73 12.73
C TYR A 475 -15.24 -8.95 13.77
N PRO A 476 -15.51 -9.72 14.84
CA PRO A 476 -14.55 -9.94 15.91
C PRO A 476 -13.28 -10.68 15.47
N GLY A 477 -12.12 -10.16 15.86
CA GLY A 477 -10.81 -10.73 15.62
C GLY A 477 -10.28 -10.57 14.19
N LEU A 478 -11.06 -9.97 13.28
CA LEU A 478 -10.62 -9.68 11.92
C LEU A 478 -9.92 -8.32 11.86
N ASP A 479 -8.77 -8.30 11.20
CA ASP A 479 -8.00 -7.10 10.86
C ASP A 479 -8.38 -6.55 9.47
N HIS A 480 -7.65 -5.53 9.02
CA HIS A 480 -7.90 -4.83 7.77
C HIS A 480 -7.97 -5.75 6.54
N LEU A 481 -7.17 -6.83 6.50
CA LEU A 481 -7.05 -7.71 5.33
C LEU A 481 -7.87 -8.99 5.52
N SER A 482 -7.87 -9.57 6.72
CA SER A 482 -8.66 -10.76 7.04
C SER A 482 -10.16 -10.51 7.00
N LEU A 483 -10.62 -9.25 7.16
CA LEU A 483 -12.03 -8.88 6.94
C LEU A 483 -12.53 -9.28 5.55
N VAL A 484 -11.68 -9.16 4.53
CA VAL A 484 -12.02 -9.38 3.12
C VAL A 484 -11.36 -10.63 2.53
N ALA A 485 -10.74 -11.47 3.37
CA ALA A 485 -10.16 -12.73 2.97
C ALA A 485 -11.24 -13.73 2.51
N ALA A 486 -10.84 -14.72 1.71
CA ALA A 486 -11.76 -15.70 1.13
C ALA A 486 -12.56 -16.49 2.18
N ASP A 487 -11.96 -16.78 3.34
CA ASP A 487 -12.57 -17.49 4.46
C ASP A 487 -13.29 -16.57 5.46
N SER A 488 -13.33 -15.27 5.20
CA SER A 488 -14.08 -14.32 6.03
C SER A 488 -15.59 -14.62 6.00
N PRO A 489 -16.29 -14.55 7.13
CA PRO A 489 -17.76 -14.63 7.16
C PRO A 489 -18.44 -13.54 6.31
N LEU A 490 -17.78 -12.39 6.12
CA LEU A 490 -18.27 -11.32 5.24
C LEU A 490 -18.50 -11.82 3.81
N THR A 491 -17.72 -12.78 3.32
CA THR A 491 -17.82 -13.29 1.94
C THR A 491 -19.22 -13.83 1.63
N GLU A 492 -19.77 -14.70 2.48
CA GLU A 492 -21.10 -15.27 2.29
C GLU A 492 -22.20 -14.23 2.53
N GLU A 493 -22.01 -13.38 3.55
CA GLU A 493 -22.95 -12.32 3.89
C GLU A 493 -23.07 -11.26 2.79
N LEU A 494 -21.97 -10.89 2.14
CA LEU A 494 -21.93 -9.92 1.06
C LEU A 494 -22.62 -10.42 -0.20
N VAL A 495 -22.43 -11.71 -0.54
CA VAL A 495 -23.13 -12.36 -1.65
C VAL A 495 -24.64 -12.34 -1.42
N ALA A 496 -25.09 -12.70 -0.21
CA ALA A 496 -26.51 -12.66 0.15
C ALA A 496 -27.06 -11.23 0.11
N TRP A 497 -26.37 -10.29 0.78
CA TRP A 497 -26.77 -8.89 0.84
C TRP A 497 -26.91 -8.26 -0.55
N THR A 498 -25.98 -8.55 -1.46
CA THR A 498 -25.98 -8.01 -2.82
C THR A 498 -27.15 -8.52 -3.65
N ARG A 499 -27.49 -9.81 -3.53
CA ARG A 499 -28.69 -10.38 -4.18
C ARG A 499 -29.97 -9.75 -3.64
N ASP A 500 -30.05 -9.54 -2.33
CA ASP A 500 -31.21 -8.93 -1.69
C ASP A 500 -31.47 -7.51 -2.20
N ARG A 501 -30.41 -6.72 -2.45
CA ARG A 501 -30.54 -5.36 -3.02
C ARG A 501 -31.15 -5.38 -4.41
N VAL A 502 -30.66 -6.24 -5.30
CA VAL A 502 -31.20 -6.37 -6.66
C VAL A 502 -32.60 -6.99 -6.65
N ALA A 503 -32.94 -7.82 -5.66
CA ALA A 503 -34.27 -8.38 -5.47
C ALA A 503 -35.28 -7.41 -4.82
N GLY A 504 -34.86 -6.21 -4.41
CA GLY A 504 -35.72 -5.22 -3.74
C GLY A 504 -36.12 -5.60 -2.31
N VAL A 505 -35.36 -6.49 -1.67
CA VAL A 505 -35.58 -6.88 -0.28
C VAL A 505 -35.11 -5.73 0.63
N PRO A 506 -35.96 -5.23 1.56
CA PRO A 506 -35.56 -4.17 2.49
C PRO A 506 -34.33 -4.55 3.31
N ALA A 507 -33.48 -3.58 3.64
CA ALA A 507 -32.37 -3.81 4.56
C ALA A 507 -32.92 -4.02 5.99
N THR A 508 -32.56 -5.14 6.63
CA THR A 508 -33.19 -5.56 7.90
C THR A 508 -32.30 -5.40 9.15
N SER A 509 -31.03 -5.01 9.01
CA SER A 509 -30.06 -4.94 10.12
C SER A 509 -29.49 -3.54 10.33
N LEU A 510 -30.34 -2.60 10.77
CA LEU A 510 -29.89 -1.27 11.18
C LEU A 510 -29.35 -1.31 12.63
N PRO A 511 -28.22 -0.66 12.97
CA PRO A 511 -27.79 -0.42 14.34
C PRO A 511 -28.88 0.27 15.15
N ALA A 512 -28.88 0.07 16.47
CA ALA A 512 -29.85 0.75 17.36
C ALA A 512 -29.83 2.28 17.20
N SER A 513 -28.67 2.88 16.92
CA SER A 513 -28.53 4.32 16.64
C SER A 513 -29.19 4.78 15.34
N CYS A 514 -29.43 3.86 14.40
CA CYS A 514 -30.03 4.10 13.09
C CYS A 514 -31.52 3.68 13.03
N GLN A 515 -32.12 3.27 14.16
CA GLN A 515 -33.52 2.81 14.25
C GLN A 515 -34.50 3.87 14.81
N SER A 516 -34.09 5.15 14.91
CA SER A 516 -34.88 6.21 15.56
C SER A 516 -36.00 6.79 14.72
#